data_AF-A0AAV2Q5G1-F1
#
_entry.id   AF-A0AAV2Q5G1-F1
#
_cell.length_a   1.000
_cell.length_b   1.000
_cell.length_c   1.000
_cell.angle_alpha   90.00
_cell.angle_beta   90.00
_cell.angle_gamma   90.00
#
_symmetry.space_group_name_H-M   'P 1'
#
loop_
_entity.id
_entity.type
_entity.pdbx_description
1 polymer ?
#
loop_
_entity_poly.entity_id
_entity_poly.type
_entity_poly.pdbx_seq_one_letter_code
_entity_poly.pdbx_strand_id
1 'polypeptide(L)'
;FSDENIQPLTDGIKTFLDIAWSGQEPRRVYIKMLGNTARARQHLLMVTGQCGVSYRDLHIYNPINQGKSGEYLPICPHNSKEAMSLLKDLTATDNVNNHVKKAGLVAGARYCKNSNNMIVIIYLTDDPEKETKTGFAQVISGLEIFQDIAKCNDKSNIKIVDCGVVLS
;
A
#
# COMPACT_ATOMS: atom_id res chain seq x y z
N PHE A 1 23.47 -14.80 -21.01
CA PHE A 1 22.45 -15.12 -19.99
C PHE A 1 21.26 -14.21 -20.22
N SER A 2 20.38 -14.59 -21.15
CA SER A 2 19.04 -14.03 -21.25
C SER A 2 18.18 -14.88 -20.34
N ASP A 3 18.30 -14.66 -19.03
CA ASP A 3 17.37 -15.26 -18.08
C ASP A 3 16.01 -14.64 -18.37
N GLU A 4 15.08 -15.46 -18.83
CA GLU A 4 13.66 -15.16 -18.72
C GLU A 4 13.43 -14.70 -17.28
N ASN A 5 13.10 -13.41 -17.11
CA ASN A 5 12.85 -12.79 -15.81
C ASN A 5 11.72 -13.58 -15.12
N ILE A 6 12.07 -14.58 -14.31
CA ILE A 6 11.13 -15.27 -13.43
C ILE A 6 10.70 -14.22 -12.42
N GLN A 7 9.55 -13.60 -12.69
CA GLN A 7 8.97 -12.64 -11.77
C GLN A 7 8.50 -13.40 -10.53
N PRO A 8 8.80 -12.92 -9.31
CA PRO A 8 8.42 -13.62 -8.10
C PRO A 8 6.90 -13.75 -8.04
N LEU A 9 6.42 -14.95 -7.73
CA LEU A 9 5.03 -15.18 -7.38
C LEU A 9 4.74 -14.43 -6.08
N THR A 10 3.71 -13.59 -6.09
CA THR A 10 3.29 -12.78 -4.95
C THR A 10 2.02 -13.28 -4.30
N ASP A 11 1.24 -14.13 -4.97
CA ASP A 11 -0.03 -14.60 -4.43
C ASP A 11 0.14 -15.30 -3.07
N GLY A 12 -0.69 -14.93 -2.11
CA GLY A 12 -0.64 -15.46 -0.76
C GLY A 12 0.52 -14.96 0.11
N ILE A 13 1.52 -14.26 -0.44
CA ILE A 13 2.61 -13.68 0.36
C ILE A 13 2.03 -12.73 1.41
N LYS A 14 2.58 -12.85 2.63
CA LYS A 14 2.26 -11.97 3.75
C LYS A 14 3.41 -10.98 3.96
N THR A 15 3.07 -9.73 4.19
CA THR A 15 3.99 -8.65 4.56
C THR A 15 3.52 -8.00 5.85
N PHE A 16 4.43 -7.26 6.49
CA PHE A 16 4.09 -6.44 7.65
C PHE A 16 4.61 -5.00 7.48
N LEU A 17 3.92 -4.07 8.15
CA LEU A 17 4.33 -2.68 8.32
C LEU A 17 4.27 -2.34 9.81
N ASP A 18 5.37 -1.86 10.38
CA ASP A 18 5.39 -1.28 11.71
C ASP A 18 5.26 0.22 11.60
N ILE A 19 4.25 0.77 12.26
CA ILE A 19 3.86 2.17 12.14
C ILE A 19 4.01 2.83 13.50
N ALA A 20 4.69 3.97 13.53
CA ALA A 20 4.88 4.77 14.73
C ALA A 20 4.31 6.18 14.54
N TRP A 21 3.83 6.77 15.64
CA TRP A 21 3.41 8.17 15.72
C TRP A 21 3.58 8.72 17.14
N SER A 22 3.53 10.04 17.28
CA SER A 22 3.85 10.75 18.53
C SER A 22 3.14 10.16 19.75
N GLY A 23 3.95 9.72 20.72
CA GLY A 23 3.46 9.22 22.01
C GLY A 23 2.87 7.81 21.98
N GLN A 24 3.09 7.03 20.91
CA GLN A 24 2.68 5.64 20.82
C GLN A 24 3.85 4.75 20.43
N GLU A 25 3.92 3.56 21.03
CA GLU A 25 4.84 2.52 20.60
C GLU A 25 4.50 2.06 19.17
N PRO A 26 5.50 1.63 18.37
CA PRO A 26 5.24 1.10 17.05
C PRO A 26 4.23 -0.07 17.08
N ARG A 27 3.22 -0.01 16.21
CA ARG A 27 2.19 -1.05 16.06
C ARG A 27 2.28 -1.69 14.68
N ARG A 28 2.03 -3.01 14.63
CA ARG A 28 2.20 -3.83 13.42
C ARG A 28 0.90 -4.10 12.69
N VAL A 29 0.92 -3.90 11.37
CA VAL A 29 -0.13 -4.31 10.43
C VAL A 29 0.38 -5.50 9.64
N TYR A 30 -0.50 -6.47 9.36
CA TYR A 30 -0.22 -7.56 8.42
C TYR A 30 -1.08 -7.45 7.17
N ILE A 31 -0.45 -7.65 6.01
CA ILE A 31 -1.06 -7.53 4.69
C ILE A 31 -0.82 -8.84 3.93
N LYS A 32 -1.84 -9.32 3.22
CA LYS A 32 -1.75 -10.50 2.35
C LYS A 32 -2.01 -10.09 0.89
N MET A 33 -1.12 -10.46 -0.01
CA MET A 33 -1.29 -10.25 -1.45
C MET A 33 -2.47 -11.10 -1.98
N LEU A 34 -3.22 -10.55 -2.94
CA LEU A 34 -4.41 -11.17 -3.55
C LEU A 34 -4.15 -11.77 -4.94
N GLY A 35 -2.89 -11.81 -5.38
CA GLY A 35 -2.53 -12.36 -6.68
C GLY A 35 -1.14 -11.93 -7.17
N ASN A 36 -0.85 -12.26 -8.43
CA ASN A 36 0.44 -12.03 -9.10
C ASN A 36 0.44 -10.80 -10.01
N THR A 37 0.12 -9.63 -9.47
CA THR A 37 0.06 -8.39 -10.26
C THR A 37 1.36 -7.58 -10.21
N ALA A 38 1.56 -6.67 -11.18
CA ALA A 38 2.68 -5.74 -11.15
C ALA A 38 2.67 -4.86 -9.88
N ARG A 39 1.49 -4.50 -9.38
CA ARG A 39 1.34 -3.77 -8.11
C ARG A 39 1.78 -4.60 -6.91
N ALA A 40 1.39 -5.88 -6.86
CA ALA A 40 1.83 -6.78 -5.79
C ALA A 40 3.36 -6.96 -5.79
N ARG A 41 3.98 -7.10 -6.98
CA ARG A 41 5.44 -7.16 -7.12
C ARG A 41 6.12 -5.86 -6.69
N GLN A 42 5.60 -4.70 -7.08
CA GLN A 42 6.12 -3.42 -6.61
C GLN A 42 6.04 -3.32 -5.09
N HIS A 43 4.90 -3.70 -4.49
CA HIS A 43 4.77 -3.72 -3.05
C HIS A 43 5.82 -4.61 -2.38
N LEU A 44 6.08 -5.80 -2.94
CA LEU A 44 7.12 -6.70 -2.43
C LEU A 44 8.52 -6.07 -2.51
N LEU A 45 8.85 -5.39 -3.61
CA LEU A 45 10.12 -4.66 -3.77
C LEU A 45 10.28 -3.55 -2.71
N MET A 46 9.20 -2.80 -2.47
CA MET A 46 9.18 -1.71 -1.48
C MET A 46 9.26 -2.23 -0.04
N VAL A 47 8.56 -3.32 0.28
CA VAL A 47 8.62 -3.93 1.62
C VAL A 47 10.01 -4.50 1.92
N THR A 48 10.66 -5.11 0.94
CA THR A 48 11.99 -5.72 1.12
C THR A 48 13.13 -4.72 1.03
N GLY A 49 12.94 -3.58 0.39
CA GLY A 49 13.99 -2.58 0.16
C GLY A 49 15.10 -3.05 -0.79
N GLN A 50 14.93 -4.19 -1.49
CA GLN A 50 15.99 -4.79 -2.30
C GLN A 50 16.43 -3.95 -3.51
N CYS A 51 15.64 -2.93 -3.87
CA CYS A 51 15.97 -1.95 -4.91
C CYS A 51 16.44 -0.60 -4.34
N GLY A 52 16.84 -0.55 -3.07
CA GLY A 52 17.29 0.66 -2.36
C GLY A 52 16.15 1.53 -1.82
N VAL A 53 15.02 1.62 -2.53
CA VAL A 53 13.80 2.30 -2.03
C VAL A 53 12.96 1.34 -1.20
N SER A 54 12.42 1.81 -0.08
CA SER A 54 11.58 1.01 0.82
C SER A 54 10.34 1.78 1.31
N TYR A 55 9.37 1.05 1.86
CA TYR A 55 8.31 1.66 2.66
C TYR A 55 8.80 2.27 3.98
N ARG A 56 9.96 1.85 4.49
CA ARG A 56 10.58 2.47 5.67
C ARG A 56 10.75 3.97 5.44
N ASP A 57 10.38 4.75 6.45
CA ASP A 57 10.34 6.22 6.49
C ASP A 57 9.32 6.89 5.56
N LEU A 58 8.43 6.14 4.89
CA LEU A 58 7.31 6.77 4.19
C LEU A 58 6.26 7.27 5.20
N HIS A 59 5.62 8.38 4.82
CA HIS A 59 4.61 9.03 5.62
C HIS A 59 3.20 8.52 5.28
N ILE A 60 2.34 8.53 6.30
CA ILE A 60 0.91 8.29 6.15
C ILE A 60 0.19 9.63 6.21
N TYR A 61 -0.50 9.97 5.13
CA TYR A 61 -1.12 11.29 4.95
C TYR A 61 -2.55 11.34 5.49
N ASN A 62 -3.16 12.53 5.44
CA ASN A 62 -4.55 12.71 5.84
C ASN A 62 -5.50 11.78 5.07
N PRO A 63 -6.56 11.27 5.72
CA PRO A 63 -7.56 10.46 5.06
C PRO A 63 -8.26 11.27 3.98
N ILE A 64 -8.54 10.62 2.85
CA ILE A 64 -9.39 11.15 1.79
C ILE A 64 -10.79 10.58 1.98
N ASN A 65 -11.82 11.39 1.74
CA ASN A 65 -13.22 11.06 2.03
C ASN A 65 -13.48 10.75 3.51
N GLN A 66 -12.83 11.47 4.42
CA GLN A 66 -12.96 11.27 5.87
C GLN A 66 -14.44 11.24 6.31
N GLY A 67 -14.82 10.18 7.05
CA GLY A 67 -16.17 9.94 7.56
C GLY A 67 -17.17 9.45 6.52
N LYS A 68 -16.75 9.12 5.30
CA LYS A 68 -17.62 8.70 4.20
C LYS A 68 -17.33 7.27 3.74
N SER A 69 -18.24 6.73 2.93
CA SER A 69 -18.01 5.49 2.16
C SER A 69 -16.76 5.63 1.29
N GLY A 70 -15.88 4.62 1.35
CA GLY A 70 -14.64 4.59 0.58
C GLY A 70 -13.59 5.58 1.07
N GLU A 71 -13.59 5.88 2.37
CA GLU A 71 -12.49 6.56 3.05
C GLU A 71 -11.20 5.75 2.87
N TYR A 72 -10.09 6.44 2.61
CA TYR A 72 -8.78 5.77 2.48
C TYR A 72 -7.63 6.64 2.96
N LEU A 73 -6.54 5.99 3.38
CA LEU A 73 -5.28 6.64 3.74
C LEU A 73 -4.22 6.47 2.65
N PRO A 74 -3.61 7.56 2.15
CA PRO A 74 -2.45 7.49 1.27
C PRO A 74 -1.16 7.22 2.07
N ILE A 75 -0.34 6.33 1.52
CA ILE A 75 1.05 6.08 1.92
C ILE A 75 1.95 6.48 0.76
N CYS A 76 2.77 7.51 0.96
CA CYS A 76 3.67 8.02 -0.08
C CYS A 76 4.94 8.67 0.50
N PRO A 77 5.99 8.83 -0.32
CA PRO A 77 7.15 9.63 0.06
C PRO A 77 6.76 11.09 0.32
N HIS A 78 7.58 11.76 1.14
CA HIS A 78 7.38 13.16 1.48
C HIS A 78 7.37 14.06 0.24
N ASN A 79 8.24 13.74 -0.72
CA ASN A 79 8.38 14.45 -1.97
C ASN A 79 7.74 13.67 -3.12
N SER A 80 6.78 14.29 -3.82
CA SER A 80 6.09 13.66 -4.95
C SER A 80 7.03 13.31 -6.12
N LYS A 81 8.19 13.96 -6.22
CA LYS A 81 9.23 13.61 -7.21
C LYS A 81 9.90 12.26 -6.94
N GLU A 82 9.83 11.76 -5.70
CA GLU A 82 10.34 10.45 -5.31
C GLU A 82 9.31 9.34 -5.53
N ALA A 83 8.06 9.68 -5.87
CA ALA A 83 6.98 8.71 -5.99
C ALA A 83 7.04 7.85 -7.27
N MET A 84 8.19 7.72 -7.92
CA MET A 84 8.35 6.96 -9.16
C MET A 84 8.23 5.45 -8.94
N SER A 85 7.60 4.76 -9.89
CA SER A 85 7.56 3.30 -9.89
C SER A 85 8.95 2.68 -9.97
N LEU A 86 9.17 1.59 -9.24
CA LEU A 86 10.36 0.74 -9.37
C LEU A 86 10.25 -0.16 -10.61
N LEU A 87 9.03 -0.52 -10.99
CA LEU A 87 8.74 -1.35 -12.15
C LEU A 87 8.42 -0.50 -13.38
N LYS A 88 9.15 -0.72 -14.48
CA LYS A 88 8.95 0.01 -15.75
C LYS A 88 7.63 -0.35 -16.43
N ASP A 89 7.16 -1.58 -16.20
CA ASP A 89 5.91 -2.15 -16.72
C ASP A 89 4.71 -1.90 -15.80
N LEU A 90 4.89 -1.20 -14.68
CA LEU A 90 3.76 -0.86 -13.81
C LEU A 90 2.83 0.07 -14.55
N THR A 91 1.62 -0.38 -14.86
CA THR A 91 0.60 0.45 -15.50
C THR A 91 -0.30 1.10 -14.47
N ALA A 92 -1.09 2.09 -14.90
CA ALA A 92 -2.15 2.67 -14.07
C ALA A 92 -3.24 1.62 -13.74
N THR A 93 -3.40 0.60 -14.59
CA THR A 93 -4.37 -0.47 -14.43
C THR A 93 -3.70 -1.82 -14.64
N ASP A 94 -3.88 -2.73 -13.68
CA ASP A 94 -3.44 -4.10 -13.80
C ASP A 94 -4.32 -4.83 -14.84
N ASN A 95 -5.54 -4.32 -15.08
CA ASN A 95 -6.61 -4.88 -15.94
C ASN A 95 -7.00 -6.34 -15.61
N VAL A 96 -6.34 -6.97 -14.65
CA VAL A 96 -6.57 -8.38 -14.34
C VAL A 96 -7.75 -8.56 -13.40
N ASN A 97 -7.99 -7.67 -12.43
CA ASN A 97 -9.05 -7.84 -11.45
C ASN A 97 -9.70 -6.50 -11.03
N ASN A 98 -11.02 -6.40 -11.18
CA ASN A 98 -11.80 -5.41 -10.46
C ASN A 98 -12.03 -5.91 -9.03
N HIS A 99 -11.71 -5.08 -8.04
CA HIS A 99 -11.98 -5.35 -6.65
C HIS A 99 -12.99 -4.35 -6.12
N VAL A 100 -14.08 -4.84 -5.52
CA VAL A 100 -14.97 -4.02 -4.69
C VAL A 100 -14.14 -3.35 -3.60
N LYS A 101 -14.34 -2.05 -3.37
CA LYS A 101 -13.62 -1.29 -2.35
C LYS A 101 -14.12 -1.72 -0.96
N LYS A 102 -13.40 -2.64 -0.34
CA LYS A 102 -13.65 -3.11 1.03
C LYS A 102 -12.65 -2.50 2.00
N ALA A 103 -13.04 -2.36 3.25
CA ALA A 103 -12.15 -1.98 4.34
C ALA A 103 -10.95 -2.95 4.40
N GLY A 104 -9.76 -2.37 4.54
CA GLY A 104 -8.48 -3.07 4.48
C GLY A 104 -7.99 -3.42 3.07
N LEU A 105 -8.75 -3.15 2.00
CA LEU A 105 -8.22 -3.33 0.64
C LEU A 105 -7.03 -2.38 0.44
N VAL A 106 -5.94 -2.94 -0.07
CA VAL A 106 -4.72 -2.23 -0.43
C VAL A 106 -4.69 -2.06 -1.95
N ALA A 107 -4.54 -0.81 -2.40
CA ALA A 107 -4.58 -0.48 -3.81
C ALA A 107 -3.53 0.55 -4.21
N GLY A 108 -3.18 0.61 -5.49
CA GLY A 108 -2.37 1.71 -6.04
C GLY A 108 -3.20 2.98 -6.25
N ALA A 109 -2.64 4.16 -5.94
CA ALA A 109 -3.32 5.42 -6.21
C ALA A 109 -3.30 5.78 -7.70
N ARG A 110 -4.43 6.30 -8.21
CA ARG A 110 -4.55 6.82 -9.57
C ARG A 110 -4.68 8.33 -9.55
N TYR A 111 -3.60 9.03 -9.87
CA TYR A 111 -3.64 10.48 -10.02
C TYR A 111 -3.84 10.90 -11.48
N CYS A 112 -3.33 10.12 -12.44
CA CYS A 112 -3.61 10.33 -13.87
C CYS A 112 -3.57 9.02 -14.66
N LYS A 113 -4.08 9.03 -15.91
CA LYS A 113 -4.16 7.83 -16.78
C LYS A 113 -2.83 7.10 -16.97
N ASN A 114 -1.69 7.76 -16.74
CA ASN A 114 -0.34 7.23 -16.93
C ASN A 114 0.53 7.34 -15.66
N SER A 115 -0.05 7.50 -14.47
CA SER A 115 0.77 7.62 -13.24
C SER A 115 1.28 6.26 -12.79
N ASN A 116 2.51 5.94 -13.17
CA ASN A 116 3.28 4.82 -12.63
C ASN A 116 3.90 5.26 -11.30
N ASN A 117 3.06 5.43 -10.28
CA ASN A 117 3.51 5.90 -8.97
C ASN A 117 3.62 4.73 -7.97
N MET A 118 4.47 4.91 -6.94
CA MET A 118 4.60 3.99 -5.81
C MET A 118 3.54 4.20 -4.71
N ILE A 119 2.62 5.13 -4.92
CA ILE A 119 1.65 5.53 -3.89
C ILE A 119 0.65 4.40 -3.70
N VAL A 120 0.52 3.97 -2.45
CA VAL A 120 -0.44 2.97 -2.02
C VAL A 120 -1.52 3.64 -1.19
N ILE A 121 -2.75 3.17 -1.32
CA ILE A 121 -3.87 3.57 -0.49
C ILE A 121 -4.41 2.36 0.26
N ILE A 122 -4.83 2.61 1.50
CA ILE A 122 -5.53 1.63 2.34
C ILE A 122 -6.95 2.11 2.54
N TYR A 123 -7.94 1.36 2.07
CA TYR A 123 -9.34 1.66 2.33
C TYR A 123 -9.67 1.41 3.81
N LEU A 124 -10.31 2.38 4.47
CA LEU A 124 -10.68 2.32 5.89
C LEU A 124 -12.14 1.93 6.10
N THR A 125 -12.98 2.23 5.11
CA THR A 125 -14.41 1.92 5.09
C THR A 125 -14.78 1.26 3.77
N ASP A 126 -15.85 0.48 3.79
CA ASP A 126 -16.41 -0.12 2.57
C ASP A 126 -16.99 0.96 1.65
N ASP A 127 -16.97 0.68 0.34
CA ASP A 127 -17.70 1.38 -0.72
C ASP A 127 -18.20 0.33 -1.74
N PRO A 128 -19.26 -0.44 -1.39
CA PRO A 128 -19.69 -1.59 -2.17
C PRO A 128 -20.21 -1.23 -3.57
N GLU A 129 -20.57 0.04 -3.78
CA GLU A 129 -21.03 0.57 -5.07
C GLU A 129 -19.89 0.84 -6.06
N LYS A 130 -18.64 0.81 -5.59
CA LYS A 130 -17.48 1.15 -6.40
C LYS A 130 -16.42 0.07 -6.37
N GLU A 131 -15.75 -0.06 -7.51
CA GLU A 131 -14.62 -0.95 -7.69
C GLU A 131 -13.33 -0.17 -7.94
N THR A 132 -12.21 -0.84 -7.71
CA THR A 132 -10.90 -0.40 -8.16
C THR A 132 -10.22 -1.47 -8.98
N LYS A 133 -9.48 -1.02 -10.00
CA LYS A 133 -8.65 -1.86 -10.90
C LYS A 133 -7.19 -1.90 -10.46
N THR A 134 -6.89 -1.39 -9.27
CA THR A 134 -5.53 -1.32 -8.70
C THR A 134 -5.44 -2.00 -7.35
N GLY A 135 -6.48 -2.71 -6.92
CA GLY A 135 -6.44 -3.54 -5.71
C GLY A 135 -5.49 -4.72 -5.92
N PHE A 136 -4.61 -4.96 -4.95
CA PHE A 136 -3.60 -6.02 -5.08
C PHE A 136 -3.31 -6.78 -3.79
N ALA A 137 -3.73 -6.25 -2.64
CA ALA A 137 -3.55 -6.89 -1.34
C ALA A 137 -4.69 -6.53 -0.38
N GLN A 138 -4.73 -7.21 0.76
CA GLN A 138 -5.72 -7.02 1.82
C GLN A 138 -5.02 -6.98 3.18
N VAL A 139 -5.36 -6.00 4.01
CA VAL A 139 -5.00 -6.01 5.43
C VAL A 139 -5.73 -7.16 6.11
N ILE A 140 -4.97 -8.09 6.69
CA ILE A 140 -5.48 -9.28 7.38
C ILE A 140 -5.44 -9.14 8.90
N SER A 141 -4.70 -8.17 9.43
CA SER A 141 -4.65 -7.82 10.86
C SER A 141 -4.10 -6.41 11.03
N GLY A 142 -4.59 -5.66 12.04
CA GLY A 142 -4.10 -4.31 12.36
C GLY A 142 -4.78 -3.19 11.57
N LEU A 143 -5.95 -3.41 10.96
CA LEU A 143 -6.67 -2.36 10.23
C LEU A 143 -7.05 -1.18 11.14
N GLU A 144 -7.34 -1.47 12.40
CA GLU A 144 -7.66 -0.48 13.42
C GLU A 144 -6.52 0.53 13.65
N ILE A 145 -5.26 0.15 13.39
CA ILE A 145 -4.12 1.07 13.46
C ILE A 145 -4.29 2.21 12.45
N PHE A 146 -4.67 1.88 11.22
CA PHE A 146 -4.95 2.88 10.19
C PHE A 146 -6.19 3.72 10.54
N GLN A 147 -7.21 3.12 11.13
CA GLN A 147 -8.40 3.85 11.56
C GLN A 147 -8.11 4.81 12.73
N ASP A 148 -7.20 4.44 13.65
CA ASP A 148 -6.73 5.31 14.71
C ASP A 148 -5.92 6.48 14.15
N ILE A 149 -5.03 6.21 13.20
CA ILE A 149 -4.24 7.22 12.47
C ILE A 149 -5.15 8.24 11.78
N ALA A 150 -6.23 7.81 11.14
CA ALA A 150 -7.16 8.72 10.48
C ALA A 150 -7.78 9.74 11.44
N LYS A 151 -7.94 9.38 12.73
CA LYS A 151 -8.50 10.23 13.78
C LYS A 151 -7.45 11.14 14.45
N CYS A 152 -6.15 10.92 14.23
CA CYS A 152 -5.11 11.76 14.81
C CYS A 152 -5.20 13.20 14.28
N ASN A 153 -5.22 14.18 15.19
CA ASN A 153 -5.24 15.60 14.81
C ASN A 153 -3.90 16.05 14.22
N ASP A 154 -2.79 15.62 14.80
CA ASP A 154 -1.44 15.84 14.27
C ASP A 154 -0.94 14.56 13.61
N LYS A 155 -0.60 14.67 12.31
CA LYS A 155 -0.09 13.56 11.50
C LYS A 155 1.35 13.77 11.02
N SER A 156 2.02 14.84 11.47
CA SER A 156 3.36 15.21 11.01
C SER A 156 4.41 14.10 11.23
N ASN A 157 4.23 13.30 12.29
CA ASN A 157 5.17 12.26 12.70
C ASN A 157 4.66 10.82 12.47
N ILE A 158 3.62 10.62 11.65
CA ILE A 158 3.11 9.28 11.37
C ILE A 158 3.89 8.68 10.20
N LYS A 159 4.65 7.62 10.50
CA LYS A 159 5.50 6.96 9.50
C LYS A 159 5.63 5.46 9.72
N ILE A 160 6.04 4.78 8.66
CA ILE A 160 6.44 3.37 8.71
C ILE A 160 7.90 3.32 9.21
N VAL A 161 8.14 2.66 10.34
CA VAL A 161 9.48 2.55 10.96
C VAL A 161 10.19 1.24 10.61
N ASP A 162 9.41 0.21 10.28
CA ASP A 162 9.93 -1.06 9.79
C ASP A 162 8.91 -1.73 8.86
N CYS A 163 9.39 -2.59 7.99
CA CYS A 163 8.54 -3.39 7.12
C CYS A 163 9.30 -4.63 6.63
N GLY A 164 8.57 -5.68 6.31
CA GLY A 164 9.19 -6.89 5.80
C GLY A 164 8.21 -7.95 5.30
N VAL A 165 8.77 -9.02 4.76
CA VAL A 165 8.03 -10.22 4.35
C VAL A 165 7.94 -11.16 5.55
N VAL A 166 6.78 -11.77 5.74
CA VAL A 166 6.56 -12.79 6.77
C VAL A 166 6.88 -14.15 6.15
N LEU A 167 7.91 -14.82 6.68
CA LEU A 167 8.26 -16.19 6.32
C LEU A 167 7.39 -17.16 7.14
N SER A 168 6.86 -18.19 6.48
CA SER A 168 6.03 -19.25 7.07
C SER A 168 6.66 -20.61 6.90
#